data_AF-A0A7K7G1D0-F1
#
_entry.id   AF-A0A7K7G1D0-F1
#
_cell.length_a   1.000
_cell.length_b   1.000
_cell.length_c   1.000
_cell.angle_alpha   90.00
_cell.angle_beta   90.00
_cell.angle_gamma   90.00
#
_symmetry.space_group_name_H-M   'P 1'
#
loop_
_entity.id
_entity.type
_entity.pdbx_description
1 polymer ?
#
loop_
_entity_poly.entity_id
_entity_poly.type
_entity_poly.pdbx_seq_one_letter_code
_entity_poly.pdbx_strand_id
1 'polypeptide(L)' 'GPAAKPYRCEACGKAYAQPAGLRHHQPEQPLGCPHCGAAFLWSCRLARHLRACRP' A
#
# COMPACT_ATOMS: atom_id res chain seq x y z
N GLY A 1 -12.28 -11.35 25.47
CA GLY A 1 -11.17 -10.41 25.74
C GLY A 1 -11.02 -9.46 24.56
N PRO A 2 -10.55 -8.22 24.76
CA PRO A 2 -10.38 -7.26 23.67
C PRO A 2 -9.44 -7.86 22.60
N ALA A 3 -9.81 -7.73 21.33
CA ALA A 3 -8.99 -8.21 20.22
C ALA A 3 -7.63 -7.50 20.26
N ALA A 4 -6.56 -8.23 20.57
CA ALA A 4 -5.20 -7.71 20.57
C ALA A 4 -4.83 -7.26 19.14
N LYS A 5 -4.23 -6.08 19.02
CA LYS A 5 -3.77 -5.51 17.75
C LYS A 5 -2.26 -5.24 17.84
N PRO A 6 -1.42 -6.30 17.80
CA PRO A 6 0.01 -6.14 18.04
C PRO A 6 0.74 -5.47 16.86
N TYR A 7 0.14 -5.42 15.67
CA TYR A 7 0.79 -4.89 14.47
C TYR A 7 0.46 -3.41 14.27
N ARG A 8 1.39 -2.51 14.60
CA ARG A 8 1.19 -1.06 14.52
C ARG A 8 1.97 -0.44 13.36
N CYS A 9 1.34 0.48 12.63
CA CYS A 9 2.01 1.33 11.66
C CYS A 9 2.74 2.45 12.39
N GLU A 10 4.05 2.58 12.18
CA GLU A 10 4.86 3.61 12.82
C GLU A 10 4.58 5.01 12.23
N ALA A 11 4.20 5.08 10.96
CA ALA A 11 3.92 6.36 10.28
C ALA A 11 2.61 7.02 10.73
N CYS A 12 1.55 6.25 11.00
CA CYS A 12 0.23 6.82 11.36
C CYS A 12 -0.34 6.31 12.68
N GLY A 13 0.35 5.39 13.37
CA GLY A 13 -0.05 4.86 14.67
C GLY A 13 -1.21 3.86 14.65
N LYS A 14 -1.84 3.56 13.50
CA LYS A 14 -2.93 2.57 13.38
C LYS A 14 -2.44 1.16 13.71
N ALA A 15 -3.26 0.42 14.47
CA ALA A 15 -2.97 -0.95 14.88
C ALA A 15 -3.92 -1.97 14.23
N TYR A 16 -3.39 -3.14 13.91
CA TYR A 16 -4.04 -4.24 13.20
C TYR A 16 -3.90 -5.53 14.00
N ALA A 17 -4.93 -6.39 13.93
CA ALA A 17 -4.93 -7.71 14.59
C ALA A 17 -4.09 -8.75 13.85
N GLN A 18 -3.83 -8.54 12.56
CA GLN A 18 -3.10 -9.46 11.70
C GLN A 18 -1.99 -8.73 10.93
N PRO A 19 -0.86 -9.39 10.65
CA PRO A 19 0.25 -8.79 9.93
C PRO A 19 -0.14 -8.41 8.50
N ALA A 20 -1.04 -9.17 7.87
CA ALA A 20 -1.60 -8.84 6.55
C ALA A 20 -2.30 -7.47 6.55
N GLY A 21 -3.01 -7.12 7.63
CA GLY A 21 -3.66 -5.81 7.76
C GLY A 21 -2.64 -4.66 7.78
N LEU A 22 -1.52 -4.84 8.49
CA LEU A 22 -0.42 -3.88 8.48
C LEU A 22 0.30 -3.83 7.13
N ARG A 23 0.54 -4.98 6.48
CA ARG A 23 1.15 -5.07 5.13
C ARG A 23 0.30 -4.40 4.04
N HIS A 24 -1.01 -4.56 4.08
CA HIS A 24 -1.90 -3.88 3.14
C HIS A 24 -2.02 -2.38 3.44
N HIS A 25 -1.85 -2.00 4.70
CA HIS A 25 -1.86 -0.60 5.11
C HIS A 25 -0.57 0.14 4.77
N GLN A 26 0.58 -0.50 4.96
CA GLN A 26 1.89 -0.03 4.53
C GLN A 26 2.16 -0.58 3.14
N PRO A 27 1.72 0.09 2.07
CA PRO A 27 2.13 -0.28 0.73
C PRO A 27 3.65 -0.41 0.72
N GLU A 28 4.11 -1.59 0.32
CA GLU A 28 5.50 -1.98 0.14
C GLU A 28 6.12 -1.11 -0.96
N GLN A 29 6.43 0.15 -0.59
CA GLN A 29 6.81 1.27 -1.44
C GLN A 29 5.77 1.63 -2.53
N PRO A 30 5.34 2.90 -2.62
CA PRO A 30 4.54 3.33 -3.75
C PRO A 30 5.31 3.08 -5.06
N LEU A 31 4.73 2.26 -5.93
CA LEU A 31 5.28 2.00 -7.26
C LEU A 31 4.90 3.18 -8.16
N GLY A 32 5.91 3.92 -8.61
CA GLY A 32 5.74 5.09 -9.46
C GLY A 32 5.54 4.72 -10.93
N CYS A 33 4.62 5.40 -11.60
CA CYS A 33 4.55 5.41 -13.06
C CYS A 33 5.70 6.26 -13.62
N PRO A 34 6.56 5.71 -14.50
CA PRO A 34 7.70 6.45 -15.05
C PRO A 34 7.30 7.55 -16.05
N HIS A 35 6.05 7.55 -16.50
CA HIS A 35 5.55 8.52 -17.48
C HIS A 35 4.93 9.76 -16.82
N CYS A 36 4.00 9.55 -15.88
CA CYS A 36 3.24 10.65 -15.26
C CYS A 36 3.57 10.89 -13.78
N GLY A 37 4.46 10.09 -13.18
CA GLY A 37 4.83 10.20 -11.76
C GLY A 37 3.76 9.72 -10.77
N ALA A 38 2.63 9.15 -11.25
CA ALA A 38 1.58 8.65 -10.38
C ALA A 38 2.05 7.47 -9.51
N ALA A 39 1.74 7.52 -8.21
CA ALA A 39 2.13 6.51 -7.23
C ALA A 39 1.01 5.49 -6.98
N PHE A 40 1.36 4.20 -6.99
CA PHE A 40 0.41 3.10 -6.76
C PHE A 40 0.84 2.20 -5.63
N LEU A 41 -0.12 1.83 -4.78
CA LEU A 41 0.11 0.95 -3.64
C LEU A 41 0.20 -0.54 -4.01
N TRP A 42 -0.23 -0.90 -5.22
CA TRP A 42 -0.31 -2.28 -5.66
C TRP A 42 0.20 -2.42 -7.10
N SER A 43 1.04 -3.43 -7.34
CA SER A 43 1.61 -3.74 -8.65
C SER A 43 0.54 -3.99 -9.71
N CYS A 44 -0.56 -4.67 -9.37
CA CYS A 44 -1.67 -4.91 -10.29
C CYS A 44 -2.36 -3.61 -10.74
N ARG A 45 -2.41 -2.59 -9.88
CA ARG A 45 -2.99 -1.28 -10.21
C ARG A 45 -2.04 -0.49 -11.10
N LEU A 46 -0.75 -0.48 -10.78
CA LEU A 46 0.27 0.11 -11.65
C LEU A 46 0.26 -0.56 -13.03
N ALA A 47 0.29 -1.89 -13.11
CA ALA A 47 0.29 -2.63 -14.37
C ALA A 47 -0.94 -2.32 -15.24
N ARG A 48 -2.12 -2.17 -14.61
CA ARG A 48 -3.32 -1.73 -15.33
C ARG A 48 -3.20 -0.29 -15.81
N HIS A 49 -2.67 0.60 -14.99
CA HIS A 49 -2.47 1.99 -15.33
C HIS A 49 -1.50 2.15 -16.50
N LEU A 50 -0.36 1.44 -16.50
CA LEU A 50 0.66 1.51 -17.55
C LEU A 50 0.12 1.21 -18.95
N ARG A 51 -0.94 0.40 -19.07
CA ARG A 51 -1.57 0.11 -20.37
C ARG A 51 -2.28 1.32 -21.01
N ALA A 52 -2.72 2.28 -20.19
CA ALA A 52 -3.43 3.47 -20.64
C ALA A 52 -2.69 4.77 -20.34
N CYS A 53 -1.65 4.71 -19.51
CA CYS A 53 -0.83 5.87 -19.19
C CYS A 53 -0.05 6.29 -20.43
N ARG A 54 -0.21 7.56 -20.80
CA ARG A 54 0.60 8.20 -21.83
C ARG A 54 1.70 9.03 -21.14
N PRO A 55 2.82 9.30 -21.85
CA PRO A 55 3.79 10.30 -21.42
C PRO A 55 3.13 11.65 -21.17
#